data_AF-A0A7D9I4U6-F1
#
_entry.id   AF-A0A7D9I4U6-F1
#
_cell.length_a   1.000
_cell.length_b   1.000
_cell.length_c   1.000
_cell.angle_alpha   90.00
_cell.angle_beta   90.00
_cell.angle_gamma   90.00
#
_symmetry.space_group_name_H-M   'P 1'
#
loop_
_entity.id
_entity.type
_entity.pdbx_description
1 polymer ?
#
loop_
_entity_poly.entity_id
_entity_poly.type
_entity_poly.pdbx_seq_one_letter_code
_entity_poly.pdbx_strand_id
1 'polypeptide(L)'
;MGLANILLCMVLVFLCFLNQARCETRNYHIAAVGIKWDYAPSGYNQLNGKPLDEDSEAKIFTKRGKDRIGRVYNKVVYRECTDSSCDAMKKHPHI
;
A
#
# COMPACT_ATOMS: atom_id res chain seq x y z
N MET A 1 -10.18 21.02 57.65
CA MET A 1 -9.10 20.24 56.97
C MET A 1 -9.62 19.30 55.86
N GLY A 2 -10.90 18.90 55.81
CA GLY A 2 -11.40 17.95 54.80
C GLY A 2 -11.69 18.53 53.40
N LEU A 3 -12.32 19.71 53.31
CA LEU A 3 -12.83 20.24 52.02
C LEU A 3 -11.73 20.64 51.02
N ALA A 4 -10.65 21.28 51.48
CA ALA A 4 -9.54 21.69 50.62
C ALA A 4 -8.82 20.48 50.00
N ASN A 5 -8.66 19.40 50.77
CA ASN A 5 -8.06 18.16 50.29
C ASN A 5 -8.97 17.44 49.28
N ILE A 6 -10.29 17.46 49.49
CA ILE A 6 -11.25 16.90 48.52
C ILE A 6 -11.21 17.67 47.20
N LEU A 7 -11.19 19.00 47.24
CA LEU A 7 -11.11 19.83 46.04
C LEU A 7 -9.80 19.62 45.27
N LEU A 8 -8.67 19.53 45.99
CA LEU A 8 -7.38 19.23 45.40
C LEU A 8 -7.38 17.85 44.72
N CYS A 9 -7.95 16.82 45.37
CA CYS A 9 -8.12 15.50 44.77
C CYS A 9 -8.98 15.55 43.49
N MET A 10 -10.09 16.29 43.49
CA MET A 10 -10.94 16.42 42.29
C MET A 10 -10.21 17.10 41.12
N VAL A 11 -9.41 18.14 41.40
CA VAL A 11 -8.59 18.82 40.38
C VAL A 11 -7.51 17.89 39.84
N LEU A 12 -6.81 17.15 40.69
CA LEU A 12 -5.78 16.20 40.26
C LEU A 12 -6.37 15.07 39.41
N VAL A 13 -7.51 14.50 39.81
CA VAL A 13 -8.21 13.47 39.03
C VAL A 13 -8.66 14.02 37.67
N PHE A 14 -9.20 15.23 37.62
CA PHE A 14 -9.57 15.89 36.37
C PHE A 14 -8.36 16.11 35.44
N LEU A 15 -7.23 16.59 35.98
CA LEU A 15 -5.98 16.75 35.23
C LEU A 15 -5.41 15.41 34.71
N CYS A 16 -5.60 14.31 35.44
CA CYS A 16 -5.26 12.97 34.98
C CYS A 16 -6.16 12.52 33.82
N PHE A 17 -7.47 12.80 33.86
CA PHE A 17 -8.39 12.49 32.76
C PHE A 17 -8.08 13.28 31.48
N LEU A 18 -7.56 14.51 31.60
CA LEU A 18 -7.15 15.34 30.46
C LEU A 18 -5.85 14.83 29.80
N ASN A 19 -5.02 14.05 30.50
CA ASN A 19 -3.74 13.53 30.02
C ASN A 19 -3.82 12.07 29.54
N GLN A 20 -4.89 11.69 28.85
CA GLN A 20 -4.95 10.37 28.22
C GLN A 20 -4.16 10.36 26.91
N ALA A 21 -2.98 9.74 26.93
CA ALA A 21 -2.24 9.41 25.73
C ALA A 21 -2.95 8.24 25.02
N ARG A 22 -3.45 8.47 23.79
CA ARG A 22 -4.08 7.42 23.00
C ARG A 22 -3.01 6.60 22.28
N CYS A 23 -3.04 5.28 22.49
CA CYS A 23 -2.24 4.32 21.75
C CYS A 23 -3.20 3.32 21.09
N GLU A 24 -3.01 3.04 19.80
CA GLU A 24 -3.84 2.12 19.03
C GLU A 24 -2.95 1.10 18.33
N THR A 25 -3.30 -0.18 18.44
CA THR A 25 -2.62 -1.25 17.70
C THR A 25 -3.28 -1.44 16.35
N ARG A 26 -2.49 -1.46 15.26
CA ARG A 26 -2.98 -1.76 13.91
C ARG A 26 -2.37 -3.07 13.42
N ASN A 27 -3.22 -4.06 13.20
CA ASN A 27 -2.81 -5.36 12.67
C ASN A 27 -3.02 -5.38 11.16
N TYR A 28 -2.00 -5.81 10.42
CA TYR A 28 -2.04 -5.99 8.97
C TYR A 28 -1.61 -7.41 8.64
N HIS A 29 -2.33 -8.03 7.71
CA HIS A 29 -1.97 -9.32 7.15
C HIS A 29 -1.49 -9.09 5.73
N ILE A 30 -0.24 -9.44 5.42
CA ILE A 30 0.40 -9.13 4.15
C ILE A 30 1.08 -10.39 3.62
N ALA A 31 0.79 -10.75 2.37
CA ALA A 31 1.40 -11.87 1.68
C ALA A 31 2.28 -11.40 0.52
N ALA A 32 3.28 -12.22 0.18
CA ALA A 32 4.09 -12.08 -1.01
C ALA A 32 3.45 -12.90 -2.15
N VAL A 33 2.93 -12.23 -3.18
CA VAL A 33 2.14 -12.83 -4.25
C VAL A 33 2.87 -12.73 -5.58
N GLY A 34 3.07 -13.87 -6.25
CA GLY A 34 3.62 -13.93 -7.60
C GLY A 34 2.61 -13.47 -8.65
N ILE A 35 3.00 -12.53 -9.51
CA ILE A 35 2.15 -12.01 -10.59
C ILE A 35 2.96 -11.77 -11.88
N LYS A 36 2.24 -11.69 -13.01
CA LYS A 36 2.77 -11.14 -14.26
C LYS A 36 2.59 -9.62 -14.23
N TRP A 37 3.66 -8.89 -14.01
CA TRP A 37 3.66 -7.44 -13.97
C TRP A 37 3.89 -6.87 -15.37
N ASP A 38 2.89 -6.19 -15.90
CA ASP A 38 2.96 -5.45 -17.15
C ASP A 38 3.33 -3.99 -16.86
N TYR A 39 4.54 -3.59 -17.23
CA TYR A 39 5.03 -2.24 -16.97
C TYR A 39 4.35 -1.16 -17.82
N ALA A 40 3.71 -1.52 -18.92
CA ALA A 40 3.11 -0.56 -19.84
C ALA A 40 1.79 -1.09 -20.40
N PRO A 41 0.76 -1.30 -19.55
CA PRO A 41 -0.46 -2.04 -19.88
C PRO A 41 -1.31 -1.37 -20.96
N SER A 42 -1.17 -0.06 -21.18
CA SER A 42 -1.88 0.65 -22.25
C SER A 42 -1.46 0.20 -23.64
N GLY A 43 -0.23 -0.26 -23.84
CA GLY A 43 0.32 -0.52 -25.18
C GLY A 43 0.75 0.74 -25.95
N TYR A 44 0.61 1.93 -25.36
CA TYR A 44 0.97 3.21 -25.97
C TYR A 44 1.88 4.03 -25.05
N ASN A 45 2.80 4.79 -25.65
CA ASN A 45 3.49 5.87 -24.98
C ASN A 45 2.50 7.01 -24.74
N GLN A 46 2.12 7.23 -23.48
CA GLN A 46 1.09 8.22 -23.14
C GLN A 46 1.53 9.68 -23.34
N LEU A 47 2.83 9.94 -23.50
CA LEU A 47 3.33 11.31 -23.72
C LEU A 47 3.13 11.78 -25.16
N ASN A 48 3.23 10.87 -26.13
CA ASN A 48 3.18 11.20 -27.55
C ASN A 48 2.11 10.43 -28.33
N GLY A 49 1.35 9.55 -27.67
CA GLY A 49 0.26 8.76 -28.26
C GLY A 49 0.71 7.64 -29.19
N LYS A 50 2.00 7.38 -29.34
CA LYS A 50 2.49 6.35 -30.27
C LYS A 50 2.33 4.94 -29.68
N PRO A 51 1.99 3.92 -30.51
CA PRO A 51 2.12 2.52 -30.10
C PRO A 51 3.55 2.24 -29.62
N LEU A 52 3.69 1.47 -28.54
CA LEU A 52 5.01 1.20 -27.95
C LEU A 52 5.98 0.52 -28.93
N ASP A 53 5.48 -0.25 -29.88
CA ASP A 53 6.29 -0.94 -30.89
C ASP A 53 6.78 0.00 -32.02
N GLU A 54 6.13 1.15 -32.18
CA GLU A 54 6.45 2.17 -33.19
C GLU A 54 7.31 3.31 -32.61
N ASP A 55 7.29 3.49 -31.29
CA ASP A 55 8.13 4.46 -30.60
C ASP A 55 9.58 3.96 -30.48
N SER A 56 10.53 4.71 -31.04
CA SER A 56 11.94 4.30 -31.13
C SER A 56 12.59 4.10 -29.77
N GLU A 57 12.20 4.88 -28.76
CA GLU A 57 12.75 4.84 -27.41
C GLU A 57 12.04 3.76 -26.59
N ALA A 58 10.70 3.75 -26.64
CA ALA A 58 9.92 2.82 -25.82
C ALA A 58 10.15 1.36 -26.23
N LYS A 59 10.21 1.08 -27.55
CA LYS A 59 10.39 -0.29 -28.07
C LYS A 59 11.69 -0.95 -27.60
N ILE A 60 12.68 -0.20 -27.13
CA ILE A 60 13.95 -0.71 -26.57
C ILE A 60 13.70 -1.49 -25.27
N PHE A 61 12.62 -1.18 -24.54
CA PHE A 61 12.28 -1.81 -23.26
C PHE A 61 11.05 -2.70 -23.34
N THR A 62 10.08 -2.35 -24.20
CA THR A 62 8.74 -2.95 -24.16
C THR A 62 8.52 -4.07 -25.18
N LYS A 63 9.20 -3.99 -26.34
CA LYS A 63 9.02 -4.93 -27.44
C LYS A 63 9.61 -6.31 -27.13
N ARG A 64 8.80 -7.35 -27.32
CA ARG A 64 9.24 -8.75 -27.19
C ARG A 64 10.00 -9.19 -28.45
N GLY A 65 10.99 -10.06 -28.28
CA GLY A 65 11.82 -10.58 -29.36
C GLY A 65 12.44 -11.94 -29.01
N LYS A 66 13.27 -12.47 -29.90
CA LYS A 66 13.96 -13.77 -29.72
C LYS A 66 14.84 -13.80 -28.47
N ASP A 67 15.47 -12.67 -28.16
CA ASP A 67 16.41 -12.43 -27.08
C ASP A 67 15.90 -11.37 -26.08
N ARG A 68 14.61 -11.00 -26.18
CA ARG A 68 14.02 -9.90 -25.39
C ARG A 68 12.69 -10.32 -24.78
N ILE A 69 12.59 -10.23 -23.45
CA ILE A 69 11.38 -10.61 -22.69
C ILE A 69 10.20 -9.69 -23.04
N GLY A 70 10.46 -8.39 -23.24
CA GLY A 70 9.45 -7.36 -23.48
C GLY A 70 8.99 -6.69 -22.18
N ARG A 71 7.76 -6.16 -22.16
CA ARG A 71 7.21 -5.35 -21.04
C ARG A 71 6.63 -6.13 -19.86
N VAL A 72 6.43 -7.44 -19.99
CA VAL A 72 5.75 -8.27 -18.96
C VAL A 72 6.76 -9.18 -18.27
N TYR A 73 6.88 -9.04 -16.94
CA TYR A 73 7.83 -9.80 -16.12
C TYR A 73 7.13 -10.55 -15.00
N ASN A 74 7.66 -11.72 -14.63
CA ASN A 74 7.27 -12.36 -13.38
C ASN A 74 7.85 -11.56 -12.21
N LYS A 75 6.99 -11.15 -11.28
CA LYS A 75 7.35 -10.40 -10.08
C LYS A 75 6.66 -11.00 -8.86
N VAL A 76 7.20 -10.70 -7.68
CA VAL A 76 6.54 -10.95 -6.41
C VAL A 76 6.21 -9.59 -5.80
N VAL A 77 4.96 -9.39 -5.41
CA VAL A 77 4.48 -8.13 -4.83
C VAL A 77 3.83 -8.37 -3.47
N TYR A 78 3.86 -7.38 -2.61
CA TYR A 78 3.11 -7.43 -1.35
C TYR A 78 1.64 -7.09 -1.60
N ARG A 79 0.74 -7.89 -1.04
CA ARG A 79 -0.72 -7.70 -1.08
C ARG A 79 -1.31 -7.92 0.30
N GLU A 80 -2.31 -7.11 0.63
CA GLU A 80 -3.01 -7.20 1.89
C GLU A 80 -4.02 -8.36 1.85
N CYS A 81 -3.98 -9.22 2.87
CA CYS A 81 -4.93 -10.30 3.10
C CYS A 81 -6.12 -9.80 3.93
N THR A 82 -7.24 -10.51 3.86
CA THR A 82 -8.41 -10.23 4.73
C THR A 82 -8.14 -10.51 6.20
N ASP A 83 -7.34 -11.54 6.47
CA ASP A 83 -7.06 -12.10 7.79
C ASP A 83 -5.75 -12.91 7.78
N SER A 84 -5.43 -13.58 8.88
CA SER A 84 -4.19 -14.33 9.09
C SER A 84 -4.04 -15.60 8.26
N SER A 85 -5.12 -16.17 7.72
CA SER A 85 -5.02 -17.34 6.82
C SER A 85 -4.37 -16.98 5.49
N CYS A 86 -4.55 -15.74 5.06
CA CYS A 86 -4.18 -15.27 3.72
C CYS A 86 -4.78 -16.10 2.56
N ASP A 87 -5.94 -16.73 2.79
CA ASP A 87 -6.70 -17.44 1.74
C ASP A 87 -7.36 -16.47 0.76
N ALA A 88 -7.70 -15.26 1.21
CA ALA A 88 -8.29 -14.20 0.41
C ALA A 88 -7.50 -12.88 0.51
N MET A 89 -7.22 -12.28 -0.65
CA MET A 89 -6.63 -10.95 -0.74
C MET A 89 -7.72 -9.88 -0.71
N LYS A 90 -7.47 -8.76 -0.02
CA LYS A 90 -8.33 -7.58 -0.11
C LYS A 90 -8.30 -7.02 -1.53
N LYS A 91 -9.44 -6.50 -1.98
CA LYS A 91 -9.54 -5.83 -3.28
C LYS A 91 -8.60 -4.64 -3.29
N HIS A 92 -7.55 -4.71 -4.10
CA HIS A 92 -6.67 -3.58 -4.33
C HIS A 92 -7.44 -2.54 -5.15
N PRO A 93 -7.49 -1.27 -4.74
CA PRO A 93 -8.04 -0.20 -5.58
C PRO A 93 -7.29 -0.18 -6.92
N HIS A 94 -8.02 -0.16 -8.03
CA HIS A 94 -7.43 0.21 -9.31
C HIS A 94 -7.24 1.73 -9.28
N ILE A 95 -5.98 2.17 -9.30
CA ILE A 95 -5.59 3.56 -9.51
C ILE A 95 -5.73 3.90 -10.99
#